data_AF-A0A316LPJ5-F1
#
_entry.id   AF-A0A316LPJ5-F1
#
_cell.length_a   1.000
_cell.length_b   1.000
_cell.length_c   1.000
_cell.angle_alpha   90.00
_cell.angle_beta   90.00
_cell.angle_gamma   90.00
#
_symmetry.space_group_name_H-M   'P 1'
#
loop_
_entity.id
_entity.type
_entity.pdbx_description
1 polymer ?
#
loop_
_entity_poly.entity_id
_entity_poly.type
_entity_poly.pdbx_seq_one_letter_code
_entity_poly.pdbx_strand_id
1 'polypeptide(L)'
;MNKLEPMTVVKHFKNNQYLVLGVAKDANLDTNEFVVYRSLYGDRKLFVRPVAEFLSDVDKEKYPDVQQKERFEYVAPLKDILAAKANV
;
A
#
# COMPACT_ATOMS: atom_id res chain seq x y z
N MET A 1 -5.94 8.68 9.48
CA MET A 1 -6.22 8.37 8.07
C MET A 1 -5.76 6.94 7.81
N ASN A 2 -6.60 6.11 7.21
CA ASN A 2 -6.36 4.67 7.13
C ASN A 2 -5.74 4.27 5.78
N LYS A 3 -4.59 3.59 5.82
CA LYS A 3 -3.88 3.06 4.64
C LYS A 3 -4.70 2.07 3.82
N LEU A 4 -5.74 1.49 4.42
CA LEU A 4 -6.60 0.50 3.77
C LEU A 4 -7.80 1.12 3.04
N GLU A 5 -8.02 2.43 3.18
CA GLU A 5 -9.10 3.10 2.46
C GLU A 5 -8.89 2.98 0.95
N PRO A 6 -9.92 2.63 0.18
CA PRO A 6 -9.86 2.65 -1.27
C PRO A 6 -9.37 4.01 -1.79
N MET A 7 -8.64 3.97 -2.89
CA MET A 7 -8.06 5.16 -3.52
C MET A 7 -7.00 5.87 -2.67
N THR A 8 -6.36 5.15 -1.75
CA THR A 8 -5.22 5.65 -0.96
C THR A 8 -3.90 5.30 -1.64
N VAL A 9 -3.00 6.27 -1.77
CA VAL A 9 -1.63 6.02 -2.21
C VAL A 9 -0.76 5.71 -1.01
N VAL A 10 0.00 4.62 -1.12
CA VAL A 10 0.97 4.18 -0.14
C VAL A 10 2.36 4.04 -0.76
N LYS A 11 3.40 4.17 0.05
CA LYS A 11 4.80 3.99 -0.34
C LYS A 11 5.37 2.74 0.30
N HIS A 12 5.82 1.80 -0.53
CA HIS A 12 6.57 0.65 -0.06
C HIS A 12 7.99 1.08 0.33
N PHE A 13 8.57 0.45 1.36
CA PHE A 13 9.92 0.78 1.86
C PHE A 13 11.03 0.70 0.81
N LYS A 14 10.79 0.02 -0.32
CA LYS A 14 11.66 0.01 -1.51
C LYS A 14 11.42 1.18 -2.47
N ASN A 15 10.90 2.30 -1.98
CA ASN A 15 10.66 3.55 -2.71
C ASN A 15 9.68 3.50 -3.90
N ASN A 16 8.84 2.47 -3.98
CA ASN A 16 7.80 2.38 -5.01
C ASN A 16 6.43 2.76 -4.43
N GLN A 17 5.61 3.48 -5.23
CA GLN A 17 4.26 3.86 -4.85
C GLN A 17 3.21 2.91 -5.41
N TYR A 18 2.15 2.73 -4.64
CA TYR A 18 1.02 1.85 -4.96
C TYR A 18 -0.30 2.52 -4.61
N LEU A 19 -1.36 2.16 -5.33
CA LEU A 19 -2.73 2.56 -5.06
C LEU A 19 -3.47 1.40 -4.40
N VAL A 20 -3.97 1.61 -3.19
CA VAL A 20 -4.88 0.68 -2.52
C VAL A 20 -6.25 0.79 -3.17
N LEU A 21 -6.79 -0.35 -3.62
CA LEU A 21 -8.10 -0.45 -4.23
C LEU A 21 -9.16 -0.89 -3.22
N GLY A 22 -8.75 -1.59 -2.16
CA GLY A 22 -9.60 -1.95 -1.04
C GLY A 22 -9.10 -3.21 -0.32
N VAL A 23 -9.92 -3.68 0.61
CA VAL A 23 -9.72 -4.95 1.33
C VAL A 23 -10.72 -5.96 0.80
N ALA A 24 -10.23 -7.13 0.40
CA ALA A 24 -11.01 -8.28 -0.04
C ALA A 24 -10.99 -9.37 1.04
N LYS A 25 -12.04 -10.18 1.07
CA LYS A 25 -12.13 -11.39 1.90
C LYS A 25 -12.06 -12.61 1.01
N ASP A 26 -11.33 -13.63 1.46
CA ASP A 26 -11.40 -14.95 0.84
C ASP A 26 -12.67 -15.66 1.34
N ALA A 27 -13.56 -16.04 0.42
CA ALA A 27 -14.82 -16.68 0.76
C ALA A 27 -14.65 -18.09 1.33
N ASN A 28 -13.49 -18.73 1.15
CA ASN A 28 -13.19 -20.08 1.62
C ASN A 28 -12.28 -20.10 2.86
N LEU A 29 -11.74 -18.94 3.27
CA LEU A 29 -10.90 -18.79 4.46
C LEU A 29 -11.48 -17.70 5.35
N ASP A 30 -12.20 -18.10 6.41
CA ASP A 30 -12.97 -17.21 7.30
C ASP A 30 -12.16 -16.10 7.98
N THR A 31 -10.82 -16.24 8.06
CA THR A 31 -9.97 -15.38 8.88
C THR A 31 -9.04 -14.46 8.10
N ASN A 32 -8.95 -14.59 6.78
CA ASN A 32 -7.92 -13.89 6.00
C ASN A 32 -8.51 -12.75 5.17
N GLU A 33 -8.24 -11.52 5.63
CA GLU A 33 -8.44 -10.31 4.84
C GLU A 33 -7.17 -9.99 4.03
N PHE A 34 -7.38 -9.53 2.79
CA PHE A 34 -6.30 -9.20 1.87
C PHE A 34 -6.44 -7.78 1.35
N VAL A 35 -5.34 -7.05 1.27
CA VAL A 35 -5.28 -5.76 0.58
C VAL A 35 -5.09 -6.02 -0.91
N VAL A 36 -5.98 -5.45 -1.72
CA VAL A 36 -5.84 -5.41 -3.18
C VAL A 36 -5.27 -4.05 -3.56
N TYR A 37 -4.13 -4.04 -4.24
CA TYR A 37 -3.41 -2.81 -4.56
C TYR A 37 -2.68 -2.89 -5.90
N ARG A 38 -2.46 -1.73 -6.55
CA ARG A 38 -1.88 -1.62 -7.90
C ARG A 38 -0.58 -0.82 -7.87
N SER A 39 0.45 -1.25 -8.60
CA SER A 39 1.65 -0.44 -8.75
C SER A 39 1.38 0.83 -9.56
N LEU A 40 1.94 1.96 -9.12
CA LEU A 40 1.87 3.23 -9.85
C LEU A 40 3.08 3.46 -10.77
N TYR A 41 3.84 2.39 -11.03
CA TYR A 41 5.05 2.38 -11.85
C TYR A 41 5.06 1.15 -12.77
N GLY A 42 5.94 1.18 -13.78
CA GLY A 42 6.11 0.10 -14.76
C GLY A 42 4.79 -0.31 -15.42
N ASP A 43 4.56 -1.62 -15.54
CA ASP A 43 3.37 -2.22 -16.15
C ASP A 43 2.07 -2.07 -15.31
N ARG A 44 2.13 -1.36 -14.18
CA ARG A 44 0.96 -1.10 -13.30
C ARG A 44 0.22 -2.37 -12.87
N LYS A 45 0.98 -3.41 -12.49
CA LYS A 45 0.46 -4.72 -12.08
C LYS A 45 -0.42 -4.63 -10.84
N LEU A 46 -1.35 -5.58 -10.74
CA LEU A 46 -2.25 -5.74 -9.60
C LEU A 46 -1.68 -6.80 -8.65
N PHE A 47 -1.77 -6.54 -7.35
CA PHE A 47 -1.26 -7.40 -6.29
C PHE A 47 -2.32 -7.63 -5.22
N VAL A 48 -2.19 -8.75 -4.52
CA VAL A 48 -2.97 -9.11 -3.34
C VAL A 48 -1.99 -9.51 -2.23
N ARG A 49 -2.25 -9.08 -0.99
CA ARG A 49 -1.41 -9.42 0.16
C ARG A 49 -2.23 -9.50 1.44
N PRO A 50 -1.95 -10.42 2.38
CA PRO A 50 -2.63 -10.43 3.68
C PRO A 50 -2.54 -9.07 4.38
N VAL A 51 -3.64 -8.63 5.01
CA VAL A 51 -3.69 -7.35 5.73
C VAL A 51 -2.60 -7.25 6.80
N ALA A 52 -2.38 -8.32 7.57
CA ALA A 52 -1.36 -8.37 8.61
C ALA A 52 0.06 -8.11 8.06
N GLU A 53 0.38 -8.67 6.89
CA GLU A 53 1.68 -8.43 6.26
C GLU A 53 1.78 -7.05 5.59
N PHE A 54 0.67 -6.55 5.05
CA PHE A 54 0.64 -5.21 4.44
C PHE A 54 0.85 -4.12 5.49
N LEU A 55 0.28 -4.29 6.68
CA LEU A 55 0.43 -3.38 7.81
C LEU A 55 1.68 -3.66 8.66
N SER A 56 2.49 -4.68 8.32
CA SER A 56 3.65 -5.04 9.11
C SER A 56 4.73 -3.95 9.09
N ASP A 57 5.56 -3.94 10.13
CA ASP A 57 6.81 -3.21 10.10
C ASP A 57 7.80 -3.80 9.07
N VAL A 58 8.78 -3.00 8.67
CA VAL A 58 9.94 -3.47 7.91
C VAL A 58 10.76 -4.37 8.81
N ASP A 59 11.14 -5.53 8.28
CA ASP A 59 12.12 -6.42 8.90
C ASP A 59 13.48 -5.72 8.98
N LYS A 60 13.84 -5.23 10.18
CA LYS A 60 15.08 -4.49 10.41
C LYS A 60 16.32 -5.40 10.51
N GLU A 61 16.14 -6.70 10.75
CA GLU A 61 17.26 -7.65 10.68
C GLU A 61 17.70 -7.83 9.23
N LYS A 62 16.72 -7.91 8.32
CA LYS A 62 16.99 -8.03 6.88
C LYS A 62 17.32 -6.70 6.20
N TYR A 63 16.74 -5.60 6.68
CA TYR A 63 16.89 -4.27 6.09
C TYR A 63 17.27 -3.24 7.16
N PRO A 64 18.49 -3.29 7.72
CA PRO A 64 18.90 -2.46 8.84
C PRO A 64 18.92 -0.96 8.50
N ASP A 65 19.30 -0.61 7.27
CA ASP A 65 19.49 0.80 6.86
C ASP A 65 18.19 1.50 6.42
N VAL A 66 17.10 0.74 6.28
CA VAL A 66 15.82 1.30 5.83
C VAL A 66 15.27 2.19 6.95
N GLN A 67 15.13 3.49 6.67
CA GLN A 67 14.57 4.44 7.65
C GLN A 67 13.06 4.26 7.84
N GLN A 68 12.36 3.84 6.79
CA GLN A 68 10.92 3.56 6.82
C GLN A 68 10.58 2.55 7.91
N LYS A 69 9.58 2.84 8.75
CA LYS A 69 9.18 1.92 9.84
C LYS A 69 8.27 0.83 9.30
N GLU A 70 7.22 1.23 8.59
CA GLU A 70 6.19 0.32 8.13
C GLU A 70 6.50 -0.17 6.72
N ARG A 71 6.10 -1.39 6.38
CA ARG A 71 6.31 -1.95 5.04
C ARG A 71 5.68 -1.08 3.96
N PHE A 72 4.48 -0.57 4.25
CA PHE A 72 3.76 0.41 3.45
C PHE A 72 3.39 1.60 4.35
N GLU A 73 3.91 2.77 4.02
CA GLU A 73 3.56 4.03 4.67
C GLU A 73 2.48 4.76 3.87
N TYR A 74 1.60 5.46 4.58
CA TYR A 74 0.58 6.30 3.98
C TYR A 74 1.24 7.48 3.26
N VAL A 75 0.78 7.80 2.05
CA VAL A 75 1.19 9.01 1.34
C VAL A 75 0.07 10.03 1.37
N ALA A 76 -1.03 9.77 0.65
CA ALA A 76 -2.18 10.64 0.54
C ALA A 76 -3.34 9.93 -0.18
N PRO A 77 -4.58 10.44 -0.12
CA PRO A 77 -5.65 10.03 -1.00
C PRO A 77 -5.30 10.41 -2.45
N LEU A 78 -5.64 9.56 -3.42
CA LEU A 78 -5.32 9.79 -4.83
C LEU A 78 -5.88 11.14 -5.32
N LYS A 79 -7.09 11.49 -4.89
CA LYS A 79 -7.74 12.77 -5.22
C LYS A 79 -6.87 13.98 -4.87
N ASP A 80 -6.15 13.95 -3.75
CA ASP A 80 -5.35 15.08 -3.28
C ASP A 80 -4.07 15.19 -4.10
N ILE A 81 -3.49 14.04 -4.48
CA ILE A 81 -2.33 14.00 -5.40
C ILE A 81 -2.71 14.52 -6.79
N LEU A 82 -3.88 14.14 -7.30
CA LEU A 82 -4.37 14.61 -8.60
C LEU A 82 -4.66 16.11 -8.58
N ALA A 83 -5.30 16.61 -7.51
CA ALA A 83 -5.55 18.03 -7.32
C ALA A 83 -4.24 18.83 -7.28
N ALA A 84 -3.23 18.34 -6.57
CA ALA A 84 -1.92 18.99 -6.52
C ALA A 84 -1.23 19.05 -7.90
N LYS A 85 -1.40 18.02 -8.75
CA LYS A 85 -0.83 18.00 -10.11
C LYS A 85 -1.56 18.85 -11.13
N ALA A 86 -2.85 19.11 -10.93
CA ALA A 86 -3.64 19.94 -11.83
C ALA A 86 -3.37 21.45 -11.66
N ASN A 87 -2.74 21.83 -10.54
CA ASN A 87 -2.39 23.21 -10.20
C ASN A 87 -0.93 23.55 -10.50
N VAL A 88 -0.24 22.71 -11.28
CA VAL A 88 1.15 22.88 -11.76
C VAL A 88 1.13 22.86 -13.27
#